data_AF-A0A6J6JII8-F1
#
_entry.id   AF-A0A6J6JII8-F1
#
_cell.length_a   1.000
_cell.length_b   1.000
_cell.length_c   1.000
_cell.angle_alpha   90.00
_cell.angle_beta   90.00
_cell.angle_gamma   90.00
#
_symmetry.space_group_name_H-M   'P 1'
#
loop_
_entity.id
_entity.type
_entity.pdbx_description
1 polymer ?
#
loop_
_entity_poly.entity_id
_entity_poly.type
_entity_poly.pdbx_seq_one_letter_code
_entity_poly.pdbx_strand_id
1 'polypeptide(L)' 'MLRDPNPHVGFGGPGPHFCLGAHLARREIALMFRELYTRLPDLELAGPPVQLRSSFINGVKSLPISFTPGGGR' A
#
# COMPACT_ATOMS: atom_id res chain seq x y z
N MET A 1 2.20 10.46 -12.21
CA MET A 1 1.40 10.80 -11.01
C MET A 1 0.28 11.70 -11.46
N LEU A 2 -0.99 11.29 -11.34
CA LEU A 2 -2.13 12.09 -11.80
C LEU A 2 -2.63 13.12 -10.76
N ARG A 3 -2.00 13.20 -9.59
CA ARG A 3 -2.31 14.15 -8.51
C ARG A 3 -1.04 14.93 -8.16
N ASP A 4 -0.96 16.16 -8.65
CA ASP A 4 0.15 17.07 -8.39
C ASP A 4 -0.38 18.52 -8.38
N PRO A 5 -0.24 19.29 -7.27
CA PRO A 5 0.39 18.89 -6.01
C PRO A 5 -0.45 17.89 -5.20
N ASN A 6 0.20 17.15 -4.31
CA ASN A 6 -0.46 16.22 -3.38
C ASN A 6 -0.11 16.53 -1.91
N PRO A 7 -0.68 17.60 -1.32
CA PRO A 7 -0.33 18.06 0.03
C PRO A 7 -1.07 17.27 1.14
N HIS A 8 -1.00 15.94 1.12
CA HIS A 8 -1.62 15.09 2.14
C HIS A 8 -0.80 15.08 3.45
N VAL A 9 -1.48 14.87 4.58
CA VAL A 9 -0.86 14.85 5.93
C VAL A 9 -0.72 13.45 6.52
N GLY A 10 -0.75 12.41 5.68
CA GLY A 10 -0.65 11.01 6.11
C GLY A 10 0.67 10.65 6.80
N PHE A 11 1.72 11.47 6.62
CA PHE A 11 3.02 11.35 7.30
C PHE A 11 3.18 12.31 8.48
N GLY A 12 2.06 12.86 8.98
CA GLY A 12 2.06 13.98 9.93
C GLY A 12 2.07 15.33 9.21
N GLY A 13 1.59 16.36 9.91
CA GLY A 13 1.70 17.74 9.43
C GLY A 13 3.16 18.25 9.47
N PRO A 14 3.44 19.40 8.83
CA PRO A 14 4.73 20.05 8.96
C PRO A 14 5.07 20.30 10.44
N GLY A 15 6.23 19.84 10.90
CA GLY A 15 6.66 20.06 12.28
C GLY A 15 7.76 19.11 12.76
N PRO A 16 8.18 19.23 14.03
CA PRO A 16 9.30 18.48 14.61
C PRO A 16 9.13 16.95 14.60
N HIS A 17 7.89 16.48 14.53
CA HIS A 17 7.55 15.05 14.51
C HIS A 17 7.07 14.56 13.14
N PHE A 18 7.38 15.29 12.06
CA PHE A 18 7.12 14.80 10.71
C PHE A 18 7.78 13.43 10.51
N CYS A 19 7.07 12.51 9.86
CA CYS A 19 7.50 11.12 9.75
C CYS A 19 8.90 11.01 9.13
N LEU A 20 9.86 10.60 9.97
CA LEU A 20 11.25 10.34 9.56
C LEU A 20 11.32 9.32 8.40
N GLY A 21 10.40 8.36 8.38
CA GLY A 21 10.32 7.31 7.37
C GLY A 21 9.60 7.68 6.07
N ALA A 22 9.12 8.91 5.89
CA ALA A 22 8.25 9.26 4.76
C ALA A 22 8.89 8.99 3.38
N HIS A 23 10.20 9.16 3.23
CA HIS A 23 10.89 8.85 1.97
C HIS A 23 11.05 7.35 1.73
N LEU A 24 11.34 6.59 2.79
CA LEU A 24 11.45 5.14 2.71
C LEU A 24 10.09 4.51 2.37
N ALA A 25 9.03 4.89 3.10
CA ALA A 25 7.68 4.40 2.85
C ALA A 25 7.22 4.65 1.40
N ARG A 26 7.51 5.82 0.83
CA ARG A 26 7.22 6.10 -0.59
C ARG A 26 7.97 5.18 -1.55
N ARG A 27 9.24 4.86 -1.25
CA ARG A 27 10.04 3.92 -2.06
C ARG A 27 9.49 2.50 -1.96
N GLU A 28 9.17 2.04 -0.77
CA GLU A 28 8.59 0.71 -0.54
C GLU A 28 7.27 0.54 -1.27
N ILE A 29 6.36 1.52 -1.16
CA ILE A 29 5.06 1.49 -1.87
C ILE A 29 5.27 1.45 -3.39
N ALA A 30 6.17 2.28 -3.92
CA ALA A 30 6.46 2.29 -5.36
C ALA A 30 7.01 0.94 -5.86
N LEU A 31 7.91 0.31 -5.10
CA LEU A 31 8.46 -1.01 -5.41
C LEU A 31 7.40 -2.11 -5.30
N MET A 32 6.60 -2.09 -4.24
CA MET A 32 5.52 -3.06 -4.03
C MET A 32 4.54 -3.04 -5.20
N PHE A 33 4.04 -1.88 -5.61
CA PHE A 33 3.12 -1.79 -6.75
C PHE A 33 3.78 -2.23 -8.06
N ARG A 34 5.04 -1.86 -8.30
CA ARG A 34 5.78 -2.33 -9.48
C ARG A 34 5.85 -3.85 -9.54
N GLU A 35 6.23 -4.50 -8.44
CA GLU A 35 6.35 -5.96 -8.39
C GLU A 35 4.98 -6.64 -8.49
N LEU A 36 3.95 -6.10 -7.84
CA LEU A 36 2.57 -6.60 -7.95
C LEU A 36 2.11 -6.61 -9.42
N TYR A 37 2.25 -5.49 -10.14
CA TYR A 37 1.84 -5.41 -11.55
C TYR A 37 2.69 -6.27 -12.48
N THR A 38 3.95 -6.54 -12.12
CA THR A 38 4.85 -7.37 -12.93
C THR A 38 4.58 -8.86 -12.74
N ARG A 39 4.33 -9.29 -11.50
CA ARG A 39 4.24 -10.71 -11.14
C ARG A 39 2.80 -11.25 -11.11
N LEU A 40 1.84 -10.38 -10.77
CA LEU A 40 0.43 -10.74 -10.56
C LEU A 40 -0.47 -9.84 -11.42
N PRO A 41 -0.34 -9.90 -12.77
CA PRO A 41 -1.06 -8.98 -13.67
C PRO A 41 -2.58 -9.19 -13.66
N ASP A 42 -3.05 -10.37 -13.25
CA ASP A 42 -4.46 -10.80 -13.17
C ASP A 42 -4.94 -10.91 -11.72
N LEU A 43 -4.34 -10.14 -10.80
CA LEU A 43 -4.73 -10.09 -9.40
C LEU A 43 -6.16 -9.55 -9.23
N GLU A 44 -7.02 -10.33 -8.59
CA GLU A 44 -8.39 -9.96 -8.24
C GLU A 44 -8.70 -10.22 -6.75
N LEU A 45 -9.75 -9.56 -6.24
CA LEU A 45 -10.24 -9.79 -4.87
C LEU A 45 -11.06 -11.08 -4.81
N ALA A 46 -10.66 -12.00 -3.93
CA ALA A 46 -11.37 -13.26 -3.68
C ALA A 46 -12.35 -13.18 -2.49
N GLY A 47 -12.55 -12.00 -1.92
CA GLY A 47 -13.43 -11.77 -0.80
C GLY A 47 -13.26 -10.37 -0.18
N PRO A 48 -14.11 -10.02 0.80
CA PRO A 48 -14.01 -8.73 1.48
C PRO A 48 -12.76 -8.64 2.37
N PRO A 49 -12.18 -7.43 2.54
CA PRO A 49 -11.10 -7.22 3.50
C PRO A 49 -11.57 -7.43 4.94
N VAL A 50 -10.71 -8.02 5.77
CA VAL A 50 -10.88 -8.03 7.23
C VAL A 50 -10.14 -6.84 7.80
N GLN A 51 -10.86 -5.93 8.45
CA GLN A 51 -10.25 -4.75 9.07
C GLN A 51 -9.48 -5.12 10.34
N LEU A 52 -8.37 -4.42 10.56
CA LEU A 52 -7.64 -4.46 11.81
C LEU A 52 -8.46 -3.77 12.90
N ARG A 53 -8.68 -4.44 14.03
CA ARG A 53 -9.33 -3.83 15.20
C ARG A 53 -8.32 -2.91 15.90
N SER A 54 -8.40 -1.62 15.62
CA SER A 54 -7.57 -0.58 16.25
C SER A 54 -8.35 0.74 16.33
N SER A 55 -8.14 1.49 17.41
CA SER A 55 -8.65 2.86 17.58
C SER A 55 -7.72 3.93 17.01
N PHE A 56 -6.53 3.53 16.54
CA PHE A 56 -5.50 4.45 16.06
C PHE A 56 -5.03 4.14 14.63
N ILE A 57 -4.90 2.86 14.28
CA ILE A 57 -4.42 2.42 12.96
C ILE A 57 -5.59 2.03 12.07
N ASN A 58 -5.76 2.73 10.95
CA ASN A 58 -6.63 2.28 9.87
C ASN A 58 -5.87 1.26 9.01
N GLY A 59 -6.11 -0.04 9.23
CA GLY A 59 -5.37 -1.11 8.56
C GLY A 59 -6.26 -2.28 8.14
N VAL A 60 -5.85 -2.97 7.08
CA VAL A 60 -6.45 -4.23 6.64
C VAL A 60 -5.63 -5.38 7.21
N LYS A 61 -6.25 -6.23 8.03
CA LYS A 61 -5.62 -7.40 8.66
C LYS A 61 -5.40 -8.54 7.65
N SER A 62 -6.37 -8.77 6.77
CA SER A 62 -6.23 -9.73 5.67
C SER A 62 -7.07 -9.30 4.48
N LEU A 63 -6.54 -9.53 3.28
CA LEU A 63 -7.20 -9.25 2.01
C LEU A 63 -7.14 -10.51 1.12
N PRO A 64 -8.22 -11.30 1.04
CA PRO A 64 -8.26 -12.47 0.17
C PRO A 64 -8.12 -12.07 -1.29
N ILE A 65 -7.22 -12.74 -2.02
CA ILE A 65 -6.94 -12.49 -3.44
C ILE A 65 -6.90 -13.79 -4.24
N SER A 66 -7.19 -13.70 -5.53
CA SER A 66 -6.99 -14.74 -6.54
C SER A 66 -6.12 -14.19 -7.66
N PHE A 67 -5.28 -15.05 -8.23
CA PHE A 67 -4.46 -14.78 -9.41
C PHE A 67 -4.09 -16.12 -10.03
N THR A 68 -3.75 -16.15 -11.32
CA THR A 68 -3.25 -17.37 -11.96
C THR A 68 -1.85 -17.68 -11.41
N PRO A 69 -1.60 -18.86 -10.82
CA PRO A 69 -0.25 -19.24 -10.41
C PRO A 69 0.64 -19.40 -11.66
N GLY A 70 1.28 -18.32 -12.08
CA GLY A 70 2.34 -18.37 -13.07
C GLY A 70 3.64 -18.76 -12.39
N GLY A 71 4.33 -19.77 -12.93
CA GLY A 71 5.71 -20.07 -12.56
C GLY A 71 6.60 -18.88 -12.89
N GLY A 72 6.65 -17.89 -12.00
CA GLY A 72 7.64 -16.83 -12.04
C GLY A 72 9.02 -17.46 -11.89
N ARG A 73 9.98 -16.97 -12.68
CA ARG A 73 11.39 -17.38 -12.64
C ARG A 73 11.92 -17.61 -11.23
#